data_AF-C7LVD0-F1
#
_entry.id   AF-C7LVD0-F1
#
_cell.length_a   1.000
_cell.length_b   1.000
_cell.length_c   1.000
_cell.angle_alpha   90.00
_cell.angle_beta   90.00
_cell.angle_gamma   90.00
#
_symmetry.space_group_name_H-M   'P 1'
#
loop_
_entity.id
_entity.type
_entity.pdbx_description
1 polymer ?
#
loop_
_entity_poly.entity_id
_entity_poly.type
_entity_poly.pdbx_seq_one_letter_code
_entity_poly.pdbx_strand_id
1 'polypeptide(L)'
;MKYCMFLLWLFMASSVQAQVFPTSLGGITLGEDISSIHNICRMHTEIPLSQERHLLEVQLIPHHAPGIKSGTVAYANCDQIGRIVRIKLKFDNNTKEFFDELLQRYRARFGKPLEWRGDPFQTVMSWKWSFLNPEGEQVNLELTHSRDEDYKTGNFVKITLRSLWLREDACQDAKNDSGAQNDRAPTPANKLDYRLLVPQ
;
A
#
# COMPACT_ATOMS: atom_id res chain seq x y z
N MET A 1 -41.63 55.08 16.96
CA MET A 1 -41.15 54.61 15.63
C MET A 1 -39.63 54.57 15.63
N LYS A 2 -39.03 53.37 15.73
CA LYS A 2 -37.72 53.04 15.16
C LYS A 2 -37.54 51.52 15.24
N TYR A 3 -37.86 50.89 14.11
CA TYR A 3 -37.65 49.50 13.75
C TYR A 3 -36.15 49.14 13.92
N CYS A 4 -35.80 48.02 14.55
CA CYS A 4 -35.80 46.65 14.00
C CYS A 4 -34.42 46.28 13.43
N MET A 5 -34.07 45.01 13.62
CA MET A 5 -33.03 44.25 12.90
C MET A 5 -31.62 44.26 13.50
N PHE A 6 -31.46 43.55 14.62
CA PHE A 6 -30.18 42.95 15.01
C PHE A 6 -30.02 41.65 14.19
N LEU A 7 -29.17 41.68 13.16
CA LEU A 7 -28.79 40.50 12.37
C LEU A 7 -27.92 39.57 13.22
N LEU A 8 -28.48 38.42 13.63
CA LEU A 8 -27.71 37.27 14.10
C LEU A 8 -26.99 36.63 12.89
N TRP A 9 -25.72 36.99 12.71
CA TRP A 9 -24.83 36.32 11.77
C TRP A 9 -24.35 35.01 12.41
N LEU A 10 -25.13 33.96 12.22
CA LEU A 10 -24.74 32.57 12.48
C LEU A 10 -23.58 32.22 11.54
N PHE A 11 -22.35 32.47 12.00
CA PHE A 11 -21.15 31.83 11.46
C PHE A 11 -21.33 30.32 11.63
N MET A 12 -21.80 29.63 10.58
CA MET A 12 -21.54 28.21 10.43
C MET A 12 -20.03 28.06 10.32
N ALA A 13 -19.39 27.76 11.45
CA ALA A 13 -18.05 27.22 11.46
C ALA A 13 -18.12 25.86 10.76
N SER A 14 -17.90 25.85 9.45
CA SER A 14 -17.56 24.64 8.73
C SER A 14 -16.23 24.17 9.29
N SER A 15 -16.26 23.22 10.21
CA SER A 15 -15.08 22.51 10.70
C SER A 15 -14.42 21.87 9.47
N VAL A 16 -13.43 22.52 8.89
CA VAL A 16 -12.53 21.89 7.92
C VAL A 16 -11.76 20.85 8.72
N GLN A 17 -12.28 19.63 8.71
CA GLN A 17 -11.61 18.50 9.31
C GLN A 17 -10.37 18.26 8.46
N ALA A 18 -9.22 18.75 8.91
CA ALA A 18 -7.94 18.56 8.22
C ALA A 18 -7.77 17.06 7.98
N GLN A 19 -7.76 16.67 6.71
CA GLN A 19 -7.65 15.27 6.33
C GLN A 19 -6.28 14.76 6.77
N VAL A 20 -6.27 13.88 7.77
CA VAL A 20 -5.02 13.34 8.33
C VAL A 20 -4.29 12.57 7.24
N PHE A 21 -3.08 13.01 6.88
CA PHE A 21 -2.22 12.34 5.93
C PHE A 21 -1.48 11.18 6.63
N PRO A 22 -1.81 9.91 6.33
CA PRO A 22 -1.27 8.78 7.09
C PRO A 22 0.14 8.43 6.58
N THR A 23 1.15 8.71 7.38
CA THR A 23 2.55 8.40 7.03
C THR A 23 3.09 7.16 7.73
N SER A 24 2.43 6.65 8.78
CA SER A 24 2.95 5.56 9.61
C SER A 24 1.97 4.39 9.77
N LEU A 25 2.50 3.18 9.87
CA LEU A 25 1.75 1.96 10.19
C LEU A 25 2.63 0.99 11.00
N GLY A 26 2.13 0.48 12.12
CA GLY A 26 2.84 -0.51 12.94
C GLY A 26 4.16 -0.01 13.52
N GLY A 27 4.30 1.29 13.77
CA GLY A 27 5.55 1.90 14.24
C GLY A 27 6.59 2.15 13.16
N ILE A 28 6.24 1.95 11.88
CA ILE A 28 7.11 2.20 10.73
C ILE A 28 6.58 3.40 9.96
N THR A 29 7.47 4.31 9.54
CA THR A 29 7.12 5.53 8.81
C THR A 29 7.51 5.42 7.33
N LEU A 30 6.58 5.76 6.45
CA LEU A 30 6.84 5.91 5.02
C LEU A 30 7.84 7.02 4.77
N GLY A 31 8.72 6.79 3.81
CA GLY A 31 9.75 7.73 3.43
C GLY A 31 10.88 7.84 4.43
N GLU A 32 10.93 7.12 5.55
CA GLU A 32 12.17 7.01 6.34
C GLU A 32 13.18 6.08 5.64
N ASP A 33 14.43 6.10 6.10
CA ASP A 33 15.45 5.18 5.63
C ASP A 33 15.25 3.78 6.24
N ILE A 34 15.44 2.72 5.46
CA ILE A 34 15.29 1.33 5.90
C ILE A 34 16.16 0.99 7.13
N SER A 35 17.29 1.69 7.30
CA SER A 35 18.14 1.56 8.48
C SER A 35 17.45 1.91 9.80
N SER A 36 16.39 2.73 9.78
CA SER A 36 15.64 3.07 10.99
C SER A 36 14.88 1.89 11.60
N ILE A 37 14.67 0.82 10.83
CA ILE A 37 13.90 -0.36 11.24
C ILE A 37 14.68 -1.69 11.17
N HIS A 38 16.00 -1.64 11.06
CA HIS A 38 16.84 -2.86 10.96
C HIS A 38 16.59 -3.86 12.09
N ASN A 39 16.30 -3.40 13.31
CA ASN A 39 16.04 -4.24 14.48
C ASN A 39 14.72 -5.03 14.41
N ILE A 40 13.80 -4.66 13.51
CA ILE A 40 12.51 -5.34 13.30
C ILE A 40 12.39 -5.97 11.90
N CYS A 41 13.47 -5.96 11.11
CA CYS A 41 13.53 -6.53 9.77
C CYS A 41 14.45 -7.75 9.69
N ARG A 42 14.09 -8.72 8.85
CA ARG A 42 14.94 -9.85 8.49
C ARG A 42 15.73 -9.52 7.22
N MET A 43 16.80 -8.74 7.36
CA MET A 43 17.55 -8.20 6.21
C MET A 43 18.03 -9.27 5.20
N HIS A 44 18.31 -10.51 5.64
CA HIS A 44 18.69 -11.61 4.75
C HIS A 44 17.55 -12.12 3.82
N THR A 45 16.32 -11.61 3.99
CA THR A 45 15.14 -11.96 3.16
C THR A 45 14.89 -10.95 2.05
N GLU A 46 15.78 -9.96 1.89
CA GLU A 46 15.70 -8.93 0.88
C GLU A 46 15.66 -9.54 -0.53
N ILE A 47 14.60 -9.22 -1.28
CA ILE A 47 14.43 -9.63 -2.68
C ILE A 47 13.82 -8.49 -3.50
N PRO A 48 14.17 -8.35 -4.79
CA PRO A 48 13.43 -7.46 -5.69
C PRO A 48 11.97 -7.89 -5.82
N LEU A 49 11.05 -6.92 -5.81
CA LEU A 49 9.65 -7.21 -6.09
C LEU A 49 9.48 -7.58 -7.57
N SER A 50 8.98 -8.79 -7.83
CA SER A 50 8.94 -9.39 -9.18
C SER A 50 8.37 -8.46 -10.26
N GLN A 51 7.26 -7.77 -9.97
CA GLN A 51 6.57 -6.87 -10.91
C GLN A 51 6.92 -5.39 -10.71
N GLU A 52 7.71 -5.06 -9.69
CA GLU A 52 8.06 -3.70 -9.27
C GLU A 52 9.55 -3.67 -8.91
N ARG A 53 10.41 -4.01 -9.89
CA ARG A 53 11.85 -4.25 -9.65
C ARG A 53 12.61 -3.01 -9.17
N HIS A 54 11.99 -1.83 -9.29
CA HIS A 54 12.42 -0.57 -8.68
C HIS A 54 12.28 -0.54 -7.14
N LEU A 55 11.81 -1.62 -6.54
CA LEU A 55 11.68 -1.81 -5.11
C LEU A 55 12.31 -3.12 -4.66
N LEU A 56 12.92 -3.08 -3.49
CA LEU A 56 13.31 -4.26 -2.72
C LEU A 56 12.28 -4.48 -1.60
N GLU A 57 11.92 -5.73 -1.34
CA GLU A 57 11.04 -6.12 -0.23
C GLU A 57 11.82 -6.94 0.79
N VAL A 58 11.63 -6.62 2.08
CA VAL A 58 12.19 -7.35 3.22
C VAL A 58 11.06 -7.77 4.16
N GLN A 59 11.19 -8.94 4.77
CA GLN A 59 10.22 -9.41 5.76
C GLN A 59 10.46 -8.76 7.12
N LEU A 60 9.38 -8.39 7.79
CA LEU A 60 9.42 -8.04 9.21
C LEU A 60 9.62 -9.28 10.07
N ILE A 61 10.22 -9.10 11.23
CA ILE A 61 10.25 -10.13 12.27
C ILE A 61 8.79 -10.41 12.69
N PRO A 62 8.35 -11.68 12.68
CA PRO A 62 7.04 -12.07 13.18
C PRO A 62 6.83 -11.57 14.61
N HIS A 63 5.61 -11.11 14.93
CA HIS A 63 5.25 -10.61 16.25
C HIS A 63 6.10 -9.42 16.75
N HIS A 64 6.73 -8.64 15.87
CA HIS A 64 7.41 -7.39 16.26
C HIS A 64 6.47 -6.41 16.97
N ALA A 65 5.16 -6.51 16.72
CA ALA A 65 4.11 -5.76 17.39
C ALA A 65 2.93 -6.69 17.76
N PRO A 66 2.23 -6.42 18.88
CA PRO A 66 1.06 -7.21 19.28
C PRO A 66 -0.02 -7.27 18.19
N GLY A 67 -0.53 -8.48 17.95
CA GLY A 67 -1.58 -8.73 16.96
C GLY A 67 -1.12 -8.74 15.49
N ILE A 68 0.19 -8.55 15.23
CA ILE A 68 0.77 -8.65 13.89
C ILE A 68 1.41 -10.03 13.71
N LYS A 69 0.81 -10.84 12.84
CA LYS A 69 1.29 -12.17 12.47
C LYS A 69 2.59 -12.12 11.69
N SER A 70 2.60 -11.26 10.67
CA SER A 70 3.73 -11.08 9.76
C SER A 70 3.58 -9.76 9.02
N GLY A 71 4.64 -9.33 8.34
CA GLY A 71 4.57 -8.16 7.48
C GLY A 71 5.78 -8.06 6.56
N THR A 72 5.69 -7.15 5.60
CA THR A 72 6.77 -6.82 4.68
C THR A 72 6.89 -5.31 4.56
N VAL A 73 8.13 -4.86 4.32
CA VAL A 73 8.43 -3.48 3.99
C VAL A 73 9.11 -3.49 2.63
N ALA A 74 8.63 -2.64 1.72
CA ALA A 74 9.31 -2.39 0.47
C ALA A 74 9.94 -1.00 0.49
N TYR A 75 11.17 -0.90 0.01
CA TYR A 75 11.93 0.35 -0.07
C TYR A 75 12.56 0.52 -1.45
N ALA A 76 12.85 1.77 -1.76
CA ALA A 76 13.38 2.24 -3.03
C ALA A 76 14.78 1.69 -3.32
N ASN A 77 15.05 1.40 -4.59
CA ASN A 77 16.36 0.90 -5.04
C ASN A 77 16.87 1.60 -6.33
N CYS A 78 16.21 2.66 -6.79
CA CYS A 78 16.54 3.34 -8.04
C CYS A 78 16.92 4.82 -7.87
N ASP A 79 15.99 5.70 -7.47
CA ASP A 79 16.19 7.16 -7.38
C ASP A 79 16.58 7.55 -5.94
N GLN A 80 15.74 7.19 -4.97
CA GLN A 80 15.95 7.45 -3.54
C GLN A 80 16.23 6.15 -2.78
N ILE A 81 17.36 5.53 -3.08
CA ILE A 81 17.77 4.24 -2.51
C ILE A 81 17.61 4.21 -0.99
N GLY A 82 17.02 3.13 -0.46
CA GLY A 82 16.86 2.90 0.97
C GLY A 82 15.58 3.49 1.57
N ARG A 83 14.86 4.37 0.86
CA ARG A 83 13.66 5.03 1.41
C ARG A 83 12.47 4.08 1.41
N ILE A 84 11.77 3.96 2.55
CA ILE A 84 10.61 3.10 2.73
C ILE A 84 9.45 3.59 1.85
N VAL A 85 9.00 2.75 0.93
CA VAL A 85 7.93 3.06 -0.04
C VAL A 85 6.60 2.45 0.37
N ARG A 86 6.63 1.25 0.98
CA ARG A 86 5.42 0.50 1.29
C ARG A 86 5.58 -0.31 2.57
N ILE A 87 4.53 -0.34 3.36
CA ILE A 87 4.41 -1.18 4.56
C ILE A 87 3.18 -2.06 4.38
N LYS A 88 3.33 -3.37 4.58
CA LYS A 88 2.22 -4.33 4.55
C LYS A 88 2.24 -5.18 5.81
N LEU A 89 1.15 -5.16 6.56
CA LEU A 89 0.99 -5.95 7.78
C LEU A 89 -0.15 -6.96 7.62
N LYS A 90 0.08 -8.17 8.12
CA LYS A 90 -0.93 -9.22 8.29
C LYS A 90 -1.25 -9.36 9.77
N PHE A 91 -2.53 -9.35 10.11
CA PHE A 91 -2.98 -9.51 11.50
C PHE A 91 -3.11 -10.99 11.88
N ASP A 92 -2.91 -11.28 13.16
CA ASP A 92 -3.16 -12.61 13.74
C ASP A 92 -4.65 -12.95 13.74
N ASN A 93 -5.50 -11.96 14.04
CA ASN A 93 -6.94 -12.10 13.95
C ASN A 93 -7.37 -12.05 12.47
N ASN A 94 -7.84 -13.20 11.96
CA ASN A 94 -8.27 -13.39 10.59
C ASN A 94 -9.78 -13.27 10.38
N THR A 95 -10.55 -12.98 11.42
CA THR A 95 -12.02 -12.97 11.31
C THR A 95 -12.54 -11.74 10.57
N LYS A 96 -13.74 -11.84 10.01
CA LYS A 96 -14.39 -10.73 9.33
C LYS A 96 -14.79 -9.62 10.29
N GLU A 97 -15.16 -9.98 11.52
CA GLU A 97 -15.57 -9.03 12.57
C GLU A 97 -14.43 -8.06 12.91
N PHE A 98 -13.19 -8.56 13.01
CA PHE A 98 -12.01 -7.72 13.19
C PHE A 98 -11.79 -6.76 12.02
N PHE A 99 -11.97 -7.23 10.79
CA PHE A 99 -11.91 -6.38 9.60
C PHE A 99 -12.98 -5.29 9.62
N ASP A 100 -14.22 -5.65 9.93
CA ASP A 100 -15.33 -4.69 10.00
C ASP A 100 -15.09 -3.64 11.08
N GLU A 101 -14.55 -4.03 12.24
CA GLU A 101 -14.16 -3.11 13.31
C GLU A 101 -13.06 -2.13 12.84
N LEU A 102 -12.00 -2.65 12.22
CA LEU A 102 -10.91 -1.82 11.70
C LEU A 102 -11.38 -0.88 10.58
N LEU A 103 -12.28 -1.37 9.71
CA LEU A 103 -12.92 -0.58 8.67
C LEU A 103 -13.76 0.56 9.25
N GLN A 104 -14.51 0.32 10.32
CA GLN A 104 -15.26 1.38 11.02
C GLN A 104 -14.31 2.44 11.59
N ARG A 105 -13.21 2.02 12.22
CA ARG A 105 -12.17 2.95 12.74
C ARG A 105 -11.54 3.78 11.61
N TYR A 106 -11.26 3.16 10.46
CA TYR A 106 -10.72 3.87 9.29
C TYR A 106 -11.73 4.85 8.71
N ARG A 107 -13.01 4.48 8.59
CA ARG A 107 -14.07 5.38 8.13
C ARG A 107 -14.26 6.56 9.07
N ALA A 108 -14.20 6.34 10.38
CA ALA A 108 -14.30 7.40 11.37
C ALA A 108 -13.11 8.38 11.28
N ARG A 109 -11.90 7.87 11.01
CA ARG A 109 -10.68 8.69 10.94
C ARG A 109 -10.47 9.38 9.59
N PHE A 110 -10.75 8.70 8.49
CA PHE A 110 -10.38 9.11 7.13
C PHE A 110 -11.58 9.41 6.22
N GLY A 111 -12.81 9.19 6.69
CA GLY A 111 -14.00 9.30 5.87
C GLY A 111 -14.24 8.09 4.95
N LYS A 112 -15.10 8.29 3.96
CA LYS A 112 -15.48 7.21 3.03
C LYS A 112 -14.28 6.76 2.18
N PRO A 113 -14.11 5.44 1.95
CA PRO A 113 -13.10 4.95 1.03
C PRO A 113 -13.35 5.45 -0.39
N LEU A 114 -12.28 5.60 -1.15
CA LEU A 114 -12.30 6.02 -2.55
C LEU A 114 -12.79 4.90 -3.47
N GLU A 115 -12.37 3.67 -3.19
CA GLU A 115 -12.55 2.54 -4.11
C GLU A 115 -12.83 1.24 -3.35
N TRP A 116 -13.75 0.44 -3.90
CA TRP A 116 -13.95 -0.97 -3.52
C TRP A 116 -13.27 -1.86 -4.56
N ARG A 117 -12.46 -2.82 -4.10
CA ARG A 117 -11.72 -3.77 -4.94
C ARG A 117 -12.01 -5.23 -4.59
N GLY A 118 -13.15 -5.51 -3.97
CA GLY A 118 -13.55 -6.87 -3.66
C GLY A 118 -14.15 -7.61 -4.85
N ASP A 119 -14.24 -8.93 -4.75
CA ASP A 119 -14.95 -9.75 -5.73
C ASP A 119 -16.45 -9.90 -5.38
N PRO A 120 -17.30 -10.27 -6.36
CA PRO A 120 -18.74 -10.43 -6.13
C PRO A 120 -19.11 -11.49 -5.08
N PHE A 121 -18.27 -12.50 -4.88
CA PHE A 121 -18.47 -13.58 -3.91
C PHE A 121 -17.92 -13.23 -2.52
N GLN A 122 -17.33 -12.04 -2.36
CA GLN A 122 -16.72 -11.55 -1.12
C GLN A 122 -15.63 -12.47 -0.57
N THR A 123 -14.99 -13.25 -1.45
CA THR A 123 -13.79 -14.03 -1.15
C THR A 123 -12.63 -13.11 -0.78
N VAL A 124 -12.59 -11.92 -1.37
CA VAL A 124 -11.68 -10.82 -1.13
C VAL A 124 -12.53 -9.55 -0.99
N MET A 125 -12.34 -8.86 0.13
CA MET A 125 -12.96 -7.58 0.45
C MET A 125 -11.85 -6.56 0.63
N SER A 126 -11.72 -5.58 -0.26
CA SER A 126 -10.65 -4.60 -0.17
C SER A 126 -11.16 -3.17 -0.34
N TRP A 127 -10.89 -2.32 0.65
CA TRP A 127 -11.22 -0.90 0.63
C TRP A 127 -9.96 -0.06 0.53
N LYS A 128 -9.98 0.92 -0.38
CA LYS A 128 -8.83 1.80 -0.61
C LYS A 128 -9.17 3.26 -0.32
N TRP A 129 -8.22 3.95 0.31
CA TRP A 129 -8.18 5.40 0.45
C TRP A 129 -6.95 5.95 -0.28
N SER A 130 -7.06 7.19 -0.74
CA SER A 130 -5.94 7.94 -1.32
C SER A 130 -5.91 9.32 -0.67
N PHE A 131 -4.72 9.73 -0.27
CA PHE A 131 -4.47 10.98 0.42
C PHE A 131 -3.43 11.77 -0.37
N LEU A 132 -3.63 13.08 -0.49
CA LEU A 132 -2.71 14.03 -1.11
C LEU A 132 -2.43 15.14 -0.10
N ASN A 133 -1.16 15.42 0.18
CA ASN A 133 -0.78 16.57 1.02
C ASN A 133 -0.53 17.83 0.15
N PRO A 134 -0.44 19.02 0.76
CA PRO A 134 -0.13 20.27 0.03
C PRO A 134 1.20 20.23 -0.73
N GLU A 135 2.15 19.42 -0.29
CA GLU A 135 3.46 19.22 -0.91
C GLU A 135 3.41 18.32 -2.17
N GLY A 136 2.24 17.78 -2.52
CA GLY A 136 2.03 16.93 -3.69
C GLY A 136 2.43 15.46 -3.47
N GLU A 137 2.72 15.05 -2.24
CA GLU A 137 2.92 13.66 -1.89
C GLU A 137 1.59 12.92 -1.76
N GLN A 138 1.57 11.70 -2.29
CA GLN A 138 0.39 10.86 -2.30
C GLN A 138 0.64 9.60 -1.49
N VAL A 139 -0.27 9.28 -0.57
CA VAL A 139 -0.31 7.99 0.13
C VAL A 139 -1.57 7.23 -0.25
N ASN A 140 -1.42 5.94 -0.55
CA ASN A 140 -2.52 5.01 -0.70
C ASN A 140 -2.57 4.08 0.51
N LEU A 141 -3.76 3.90 1.08
CA LEU A 141 -4.04 2.93 2.13
C LEU A 141 -5.04 1.91 1.60
N GLU A 142 -4.79 0.64 1.87
CA GLU A 142 -5.66 -0.47 1.50
C GLU A 142 -5.87 -1.38 2.72
N LEU A 143 -7.13 -1.63 3.07
CA LEU A 143 -7.55 -2.58 4.10
C LEU A 143 -8.24 -3.75 3.40
N THR A 144 -7.73 -4.96 3.61
CA THR A 144 -8.19 -6.17 2.92
C THR A 144 -8.54 -7.28 3.90
N HIS A 145 -9.68 -7.93 3.68
CA HIS A 145 -10.02 -9.25 4.22
C HIS A 145 -10.07 -10.24 3.08
N SER A 146 -9.48 -11.42 3.23
CA SER A 146 -9.53 -12.46 2.21
C SER A 146 -9.70 -13.85 2.82
N ARG A 147 -10.51 -14.66 2.15
CA ARG A 147 -10.76 -16.08 2.40
C ARG A 147 -10.22 -16.96 1.27
N ASP A 148 -9.43 -16.37 0.36
CA ASP A 148 -8.83 -17.07 -0.77
C ASP A 148 -7.66 -17.94 -0.29
N GLU A 149 -7.84 -19.26 -0.39
CA GLU A 149 -6.87 -20.28 0.04
C GLU A 149 -5.66 -20.37 -0.91
N ASP A 150 -5.85 -20.07 -2.20
CA ASP A 150 -4.81 -20.12 -3.22
C ASP A 150 -3.91 -18.87 -3.19
N TYR A 151 -4.39 -17.78 -2.60
CA TYR A 151 -3.64 -16.53 -2.43
C TYR A 151 -3.23 -16.27 -0.98
N LYS A 152 -3.96 -15.40 -0.27
CA LYS A 152 -3.57 -14.90 1.05
C LYS A 152 -4.80 -14.75 1.93
N THR A 153 -5.03 -15.72 2.80
CA THR A 153 -6.11 -15.68 3.80
C THR A 153 -5.82 -14.73 4.96
N GLY A 154 -6.88 -14.08 5.47
CA GLY A 154 -6.88 -13.25 6.67
C GLY A 154 -7.01 -11.76 6.40
N ASN A 155 -6.59 -10.95 7.38
CA ASN A 155 -6.72 -9.51 7.37
C ASN A 155 -5.38 -8.83 7.15
N PHE A 156 -5.35 -7.82 6.28
CA PHE A 156 -4.15 -7.11 5.89
C PHE A 156 -4.39 -5.61 5.79
N VAL A 157 -3.39 -4.83 6.18
CA VAL A 157 -3.32 -3.41 5.85
C VAL A 157 -2.05 -3.16 5.06
N LYS A 158 -2.17 -2.39 3.98
CA LYS A 158 -1.07 -1.94 3.15
C LYS A 158 -1.13 -0.43 3.03
N ILE A 159 -0.03 0.27 3.34
CA ILE A 159 0.14 1.68 3.00
C ILE A 159 1.31 1.84 2.02
N THR A 160 1.18 2.77 1.08
CA THR A 160 2.21 3.03 0.04
C THR A 160 2.35 4.52 -0.18
N LEU A 161 3.57 5.03 -0.10
CA LEU A 161 3.94 6.38 -0.54
C LEU A 161 3.99 6.38 -2.08
N ARG A 162 2.82 6.62 -2.68
CA ARG A 162 2.58 6.49 -4.11
C ARG A 162 3.41 7.47 -4.94
N SER A 163 3.62 8.68 -4.44
CA SER A 163 4.49 9.67 -5.08
C SER A 163 5.94 9.17 -5.19
N LEU A 164 6.49 8.61 -4.11
CA LEU A 164 7.84 8.03 -4.13
C LEU A 164 7.90 6.80 -5.04
N TRP A 165 6.92 5.89 -4.95
CA TRP A 165 6.82 4.76 -5.87
C TRP A 165 6.91 5.19 -7.34
N LEU A 166 6.21 6.27 -7.71
CA LEU A 166 6.17 6.78 -9.09
C LEU A 166 7.52 7.31 -9.56
N ARG A 167 8.29 7.94 -8.67
CA ARG A 167 9.65 8.39 -8.99
C ARG A 167 10.60 7.22 -9.23
N GLU A 168 10.50 6.19 -8.38
CA GLU A 168 11.32 4.98 -8.52
C GLU A 168 11.00 4.21 -9.81
N ASP A 169 9.72 4.08 -10.15
CA ASP A 169 9.24 3.44 -11.38
C ASP A 169 9.79 4.17 -12.63
N ALA A 170 9.65 5.49 -12.67
CA ALA A 170 10.19 6.32 -13.75
C ALA A 170 11.73 6.21 -13.88
N CYS A 171 12.45 6.13 -12.76
CA CYS A 171 13.90 5.91 -12.75
C CYS A 171 14.26 4.55 -13.37
N GLN A 172 13.49 3.51 -13.06
CA GLN A 172 13.73 2.16 -13.56
C GLN A 172 13.43 2.06 -15.06
N ASP A 173 12.38 2.72 -15.53
CA ASP A 173 12.06 2.83 -16.95
C ASP A 173 13.17 3.54 -17.72
N ALA A 174 13.66 4.68 -17.22
CA ALA A 174 14.79 5.39 -17.83
C ALA A 174 16.07 4.52 -17.90
N LYS A 175 16.34 3.71 -16.87
CA LYS A 175 17.45 2.73 -16.89
C LYS A 175 17.26 1.67 -17.96
N ASN A 176 16.04 1.15 -18.12
CA ASN A 176 15.74 0.12 -19.13
C ASN A 176 15.87 0.67 -20.56
N ASP A 177 15.50 1.93 -20.78
CA ASP A 177 15.60 2.58 -22.09
C ASP A 177 17.05 2.91 -22.47
N SER A 178 17.88 3.23 -21.48
CA SER A 178 19.32 3.50 -21.68
C SER A 178 20.19 2.24 -21.83
N GLY A 179 19.71 1.08 -21.37
CA GLY A 179 20.40 -0.21 -21.46
C GLY A 179 19.91 -1.03 -22.65
N ALA A 180 20.56 -0.89 -23.80
CA ALA A 180 20.37 -1.64 -25.05
C ALA A 180 19.57 -2.96 -24.93
N GLN A 181 18.29 -2.92 -25.29
CA GLN A 181 17.51 -4.11 -25.60
C GLN A 181 18.03 -4.75 -26.89
N ASN A 182 18.46 -6.01 -26.83
CA ASN A 182 18.37 -6.92 -27.99
C ASN A 182 18.36 -8.42 -27.65
N ASP A 183 18.73 -8.84 -26.43
CA ASP A 183 18.84 -10.29 -26.11
C ASP A 183 17.64 -10.90 -25.34
N ARG A 184 16.55 -10.15 -25.12
CA ARG A 184 15.42 -10.59 -24.25
C ARG A 184 14.05 -10.65 -24.92
N ALA A 185 13.97 -10.59 -26.25
CA ALA A 185 12.69 -10.81 -26.91
C ALA A 185 12.24 -12.27 -26.64
N PRO A 186 11.02 -12.49 -26.11
CA PRO A 186 10.53 -13.85 -25.91
C PRO A 186 10.50 -14.60 -27.24
N THR A 187 10.76 -15.90 -27.20
CA THR A 187 10.68 -16.75 -28.39
C THR A 187 9.32 -16.54 -29.07
N PRO A 188 9.28 -16.29 -30.40
CA PRO A 188 8.04 -16.08 -31.13
C PRO A 188 7.01 -17.20 -30.91
N ALA A 189 5.74 -16.83 -30.77
CA ALA A 189 4.65 -17.77 -30.46
C ALA A 189 4.51 -18.90 -31.49
N ASN A 190 4.91 -18.68 -32.75
CA ASN A 190 4.89 -19.68 -33.81
C ASN A 190 5.95 -20.79 -33.65
N LYS A 191 6.85 -20.69 -32.66
CA LYS A 191 7.83 -21.73 -32.30
C LYS A 191 7.41 -22.55 -31.07
N LEU A 192 6.19 -22.40 -30.59
CA LEU A 192 5.68 -23.09 -29.41
C LEU A 192 5.41 -24.57 -29.72
N ASP A 193 6.03 -25.49 -28.96
CA ASP A 193 5.73 -26.91 -29.04
C ASP A 193 4.64 -27.28 -28.03
N TYR A 194 3.41 -27.51 -28.52
CA TYR A 194 2.25 -27.85 -27.69
C TYR A 194 2.42 -29.15 -26.90
N ARG A 195 3.30 -30.07 -27.33
CA ARG A 195 3.55 -31.31 -26.59
C ARG A 195 4.20 -31.06 -25.24
N LEU A 196 4.94 -29.95 -25.11
CA LEU A 196 5.55 -29.51 -23.84
C LEU A 196 4.52 -28.87 -22.90
N LEU A 197 3.31 -28.58 -23.39
CA LEU A 197 2.26 -27.90 -22.63
C LEU A 197 1.12 -28.83 -22.20
N VAL A 198 1.08 -30.04 -22.75
CA VAL A 198 0.12 -31.08 -22.37
C VAL A 198 0.80 -32.04 -21.39
N PRO A 199 0.39 -32.06 -20.10
CA PRO A 199 0.90 -33.02 -19.14
C PRO A 199 0.73 -34.45 -19.65
N GLN A 200 1.77 -35.28 -19.52
CA GLN A 200 1.74 -36.71 -19.85
C GLN A 200 1.25 -37.54 -18.66
#